data_AF-A0A398CXB3-F1
#
_entry.id   AF-A0A398CXB3-F1
#
_cell.length_a   1.000
_cell.length_b   1.000
_cell.length_c   1.000
_cell.angle_alpha   90.00
_cell.angle_beta   90.00
_cell.angle_gamma   90.00
#
_symmetry.space_group_name_H-M   'P 1'
#
loop_
_entity.id
_entity.type
_entity.pdbx_description
1 polymer ?
#
loop_
_entity_poly.entity_id
_entity_poly.type
_entity_poly.pdbx_seq_one_letter_code
_entity_poly.pdbx_strand_id
1 'polypeptide(L)'
;MNIVVLDPTGNTVTLLGSVTSAREAYLQFKDFSVTGGTSGSPLKASLGVTGSDGGSSLPMSYIDVTAANMTTLQTALGKMEADKDRTQRLATEQAAKAAEELRKKQAAQLQLAVKDAKSLQQKGRFRDAISRLDPVRSTSVWSSEQDTLYGQLVASEVKRIVNLCRVEKDEFRNLTFIYSDRDKDSGPFHFFPYLGKDASGSWWFLHLTLYRSDWLFANQVMVKIGDITYSTVVKDSFSDDVKTDVITGGVYESVTFRQSDAGTEVLFQAIADYPGTAALKVRVNGTQYYDEYSLSSADVRAWRDLLFLSEHLNEYTFSN
;
A
#
# COMPACT_ATOMS: atom_id res chain seq x y z
N MET A 1 26.98 -34.32 -23.36
CA MET A 1 26.93 -34.25 -24.84
C MET A 1 28.36 -34.17 -25.35
N ASN A 2 28.74 -35.00 -26.33
CA ASN A 2 30.06 -34.93 -26.95
C ASN A 2 29.88 -34.27 -28.33
N ILE A 3 30.63 -33.19 -28.60
CA ILE A 3 30.73 -32.66 -29.96
C ILE A 3 31.97 -33.29 -30.58
N VAL A 4 31.76 -33.97 -31.70
CA VAL A 4 32.77 -34.78 -32.36
C VAL A 4 32.80 -34.39 -33.83
N VAL A 5 34.00 -34.17 -34.37
CA VAL A 5 34.24 -33.85 -35.79
C VAL A 5 35.24 -34.85 -36.35
N LEU A 6 35.16 -35.07 -37.66
CA LEU A 6 36.14 -35.87 -38.38
C LEU A 6 37.22 -34.95 -38.94
N ASP A 7 38.48 -35.30 -38.72
CA ASP A 7 39.62 -34.63 -39.35
C ASP A 7 39.72 -34.98 -40.86
N PRO A 8 40.58 -34.31 -41.64
CA PRO A 8 40.73 -34.57 -43.08
C PRO A 8 41.17 -36.01 -43.43
N THR A 9 41.71 -36.75 -42.48
CA THR A 9 42.12 -38.15 -42.62
C THR A 9 41.04 -39.14 -42.16
N GLY A 10 39.89 -38.63 -41.70
CA GLY A 10 38.77 -39.44 -41.22
C GLY A 10 38.86 -39.83 -39.75
N ASN A 11 39.79 -39.28 -38.96
CA ASN A 11 39.86 -39.55 -37.53
C ASN A 11 38.88 -38.69 -36.74
N THR A 12 38.32 -39.31 -35.72
CA THR A 12 37.34 -38.72 -34.81
C THR A 12 38.03 -37.82 -33.78
N VAL A 13 37.81 -36.50 -33.84
CA VAL A 13 38.28 -35.51 -32.87
C VAL A 13 37.13 -35.09 -31.96
N THR A 14 37.24 -35.38 -30.67
CA THR A 14 36.26 -34.92 -29.66
C THR A 14 36.60 -33.49 -29.25
N LEU A 15 35.76 -32.53 -29.64
CA LEU A 15 35.93 -31.11 -29.30
C LEU A 15 35.48 -30.78 -27.88
N LEU A 16 34.56 -31.58 -27.35
CA LEU A 16 33.99 -31.42 -26.02
C LEU A 16 33.86 -32.79 -25.40
N GLY A 17 34.82 -33.16 -24.56
CA GLY A 17 34.83 -34.41 -23.80
C GLY A 17 34.11 -34.24 -22.47
N SER A 18 33.08 -35.06 -22.23
CA SER A 18 32.44 -35.24 -20.91
C SER A 18 31.92 -33.97 -20.24
N VAL A 19 31.04 -33.23 -20.93
CA VAL A 19 30.16 -32.26 -20.25
C VAL A 19 29.17 -33.06 -19.39
N THR A 20 29.33 -32.97 -18.07
CA THR A 20 28.41 -33.58 -17.10
C THR A 20 27.02 -32.95 -17.22
N SER A 21 25.97 -33.77 -17.16
CA SER A 21 24.57 -33.39 -17.41
C SER A 21 24.00 -32.29 -16.48
N ALA A 22 24.75 -31.88 -15.47
CA ALA A 22 24.37 -30.85 -14.51
C ALA A 22 24.75 -29.42 -14.94
N ARG A 23 25.48 -29.24 -16.05
CA ARG A 23 25.92 -27.91 -16.52
C ARG A 23 25.63 -27.74 -18.01
N GLU A 24 25.01 -26.61 -18.39
CA GLU A 24 25.00 -26.19 -19.79
C GLU A 24 26.45 -25.88 -20.22
N ALA A 25 26.88 -26.45 -21.34
CA ALA A 25 28.09 -26.03 -22.06
C ALA A 25 27.66 -25.40 -23.38
N TYR A 26 28.27 -24.28 -23.76
CA TYR A 26 28.00 -23.64 -25.04
C TYR A 26 29.32 -23.24 -25.71
N LEU A 27 29.29 -23.25 -27.03
CA LEU A 27 30.41 -22.83 -27.86
C LEU A 27 30.31 -21.32 -28.07
N GLN A 28 31.36 -20.60 -27.72
CA GLN A 28 31.44 -19.16 -27.95
C GLN A 28 32.51 -18.90 -29.01
N PHE A 29 32.05 -18.66 -30.24
CA PHE A 29 32.95 -18.36 -31.36
C PHE A 29 33.39 -16.90 -31.23
N LYS A 30 34.55 -16.67 -30.62
CA LYS A 30 35.07 -15.32 -30.40
C LYS A 30 35.63 -14.68 -31.67
N ASP A 31 36.15 -15.49 -32.59
CA ASP A 31 36.73 -15.04 -33.86
C ASP A 31 36.58 -16.12 -34.94
N PHE A 32 35.80 -15.84 -35.98
CA PHE A 32 35.78 -16.65 -37.20
C PHE A 32 36.56 -15.90 -38.28
N SER A 33 37.86 -16.16 -38.41
CA SER A 33 38.63 -15.68 -39.54
C SER A 33 38.71 -16.77 -40.62
N VAL A 34 37.93 -16.62 -41.69
CA VAL A 34 38.11 -17.41 -42.91
C VAL A 34 39.28 -16.80 -43.67
N THR A 35 40.51 -17.21 -43.37
CA THR A 35 41.64 -16.90 -44.26
C THR A 35 41.58 -17.86 -45.44
N GLY A 36 41.20 -17.34 -46.61
CA GLY A 36 40.79 -18.09 -47.81
C GLY A 36 41.60 -19.34 -48.13
N GLY A 37 40.89 -20.45 -48.34
CA GLY A 37 41.44 -21.73 -48.78
C GLY A 37 41.08 -22.01 -50.23
N THR A 38 42.07 -22.47 -51.01
CA THR A 38 41.86 -23.13 -52.31
C THR A 38 41.72 -24.65 -52.09
N SER A 39 41.37 -25.41 -53.13
CA SER A 39 41.23 -26.87 -53.08
C SER A 39 42.47 -27.64 -52.59
N GLY A 40 43.63 -26.98 -52.46
CA GLY A 40 44.87 -27.53 -51.93
C GLY A 40 45.31 -27.01 -50.55
N SER A 41 44.51 -26.21 -49.85
CA SER A 41 44.86 -25.69 -48.52
C SER A 41 43.61 -25.57 -47.63
N PRO A 42 43.45 -26.42 -46.61
CA PRO A 42 42.26 -26.43 -45.76
C PRO A 42 42.11 -25.12 -44.98
N LEU A 43 40.86 -24.69 -44.79
CA LEU A 43 40.52 -23.52 -43.99
C LEU A 43 40.73 -23.86 -42.52
N LYS A 44 41.49 -23.05 -41.78
CA LYS A 44 41.59 -23.22 -40.31
C LYS A 44 40.44 -22.47 -39.63
N ALA A 45 39.60 -23.19 -38.90
CA ALA A 45 38.63 -22.59 -37.99
C ALA A 45 39.09 -22.77 -36.55
N SER A 46 38.97 -21.70 -35.75
CA SER A 46 39.26 -21.71 -34.32
C SER A 46 37.95 -21.84 -33.55
N LEU A 47 37.80 -22.87 -32.72
CA LEU A 47 36.65 -23.00 -31.82
C LEU A 47 37.07 -22.64 -30.39
N GLY A 48 36.49 -21.55 -29.88
CA GLY A 48 36.47 -21.25 -28.45
C GLY A 48 35.27 -21.92 -27.79
N VAL A 49 35.51 -22.69 -26.72
CA VAL A 49 34.45 -23.19 -25.85
C VAL A 49 34.59 -22.47 -24.51
N THR A 50 33.51 -21.88 -23.99
CA THR A 50 33.52 -21.23 -22.67
C THR A 50 32.55 -21.95 -21.75
N GLY A 51 32.98 -22.23 -20.50
CA GLY A 51 32.09 -22.80 -19.49
C GLY A 51 30.98 -21.83 -19.07
N SER A 52 29.87 -22.36 -18.54
CA SER A 52 28.70 -21.57 -18.11
C SER A 52 28.92 -20.65 -16.91
N ASP A 53 30.06 -20.78 -16.22
CA ASP A 53 30.45 -19.91 -15.10
C ASP A 53 31.22 -18.65 -15.52
N GLY A 54 31.54 -18.49 -16.81
CA GLY A 54 32.27 -17.34 -17.36
C GLY A 54 33.73 -17.23 -16.90
N GLY A 55 34.22 -18.15 -16.05
CA GLY A 55 35.52 -18.05 -15.38
C GLY A 55 36.55 -19.06 -15.86
N SER A 56 36.14 -20.13 -16.55
CA SER A 56 37.05 -21.18 -17.02
C SER A 56 37.12 -21.22 -18.55
N SER A 57 38.26 -20.79 -19.12
CA SER A 57 38.54 -20.98 -20.54
C SER A 57 38.86 -22.46 -20.79
N LEU A 58 38.03 -23.15 -21.56
CA LEU A 58 38.36 -24.50 -22.00
C LEU A 58 39.42 -24.42 -23.12
N PRO A 59 40.21 -25.49 -23.33
CA PRO A 59 41.25 -25.52 -24.35
C PRO A 59 40.70 -25.17 -25.75
N MET A 60 41.34 -24.20 -26.42
CA MET A 60 41.06 -23.91 -27.83
C MET A 60 41.45 -25.10 -28.69
N SER A 61 40.51 -25.57 -29.50
CA SER A 61 40.74 -26.63 -30.48
C SER A 61 40.65 -26.05 -31.89
N TYR A 62 41.57 -26.47 -32.75
CA TYR A 62 41.62 -26.08 -34.17
C TYR A 62 41.08 -27.21 -35.01
N ILE A 63 40.30 -26.88 -36.03
CA ILE A 63 39.76 -27.86 -36.98
C ILE A 63 40.03 -27.37 -38.39
N ASP A 64 40.57 -28.25 -39.21
CA ASP A 64 40.68 -28.03 -40.65
C ASP A 64 39.30 -28.24 -41.29
N VAL A 65 38.74 -27.17 -41.84
CA VAL A 65 37.45 -27.16 -42.53
C VAL A 65 37.68 -27.38 -44.02
N THR A 66 37.21 -28.52 -44.52
CA THR A 66 37.14 -28.80 -45.96
C THR A 66 35.80 -28.32 -46.53
N ALA A 67 35.70 -28.23 -47.86
CA ALA A 67 34.43 -27.94 -48.54
C ALA A 67 33.32 -28.96 -48.17
N ALA A 68 33.69 -30.22 -47.92
CA ALA A 68 32.75 -31.27 -47.51
C ALA A 68 32.20 -31.05 -46.08
N ASN A 69 33.03 -30.50 -45.18
CA ASN A 69 32.69 -30.34 -43.77
C ASN A 69 32.02 -28.97 -43.48
N MET A 70 32.14 -28.01 -44.41
CA MET A 70 31.56 -26.68 -44.30
C MET A 70 30.03 -26.69 -44.19
N THR A 71 29.35 -27.50 -45.00
CA THR A 71 27.87 -27.60 -44.96
C THR A 71 27.39 -28.14 -43.61
N THR A 72 28.10 -29.14 -43.07
CA THR A 72 27.83 -29.70 -41.73
C THR A 72 28.04 -28.65 -40.64
N LEU A 73 29.12 -27.86 -40.73
CA LEU A 73 29.40 -26.78 -39.78
C LEU A 73 28.38 -25.66 -39.86
N GLN A 74 28.00 -25.21 -41.06
CA GLN A 74 26.97 -24.20 -41.27
C GLN A 74 25.59 -24.66 -40.76
N THR A 75 25.26 -25.94 -41.00
CA THR A 75 24.03 -26.54 -40.48
C THR A 75 24.04 -26.62 -38.95
N ALA A 76 25.19 -26.92 -38.34
CA ALA A 76 25.33 -26.94 -36.88
C ALA A 76 25.25 -25.51 -36.30
N LEU A 77 25.90 -24.53 -36.91
CA LEU A 77 25.86 -23.12 -36.52
C LEU A 77 24.44 -22.54 -36.66
N GLY A 78 23.71 -22.87 -37.74
CA GLY A 78 22.31 -22.48 -37.91
C GLY A 78 21.34 -23.11 -36.90
N LYS A 79 21.77 -24.15 -36.18
CA LYS A 79 21.03 -24.78 -35.08
C LYS A 79 21.41 -24.24 -33.71
N MET A 80 22.42 -23.38 -33.61
CA MET A 80 22.84 -22.77 -32.35
C MET A 80 22.04 -21.50 -32.07
N GLU A 81 21.57 -21.36 -30.82
CA GLU A 81 20.91 -20.13 -30.34
C GLU A 81 21.92 -18.97 -30.37
N ALA A 82 21.52 -17.83 -30.94
CA ALA A 82 22.36 -16.64 -30.91
C ALA A 82 22.55 -16.17 -29.45
N ASP A 83 23.73 -15.66 -29.12
CA ASP A 83 24.07 -15.25 -27.74
C ASP A 83 23.09 -14.21 -27.16
N LYS A 84 22.56 -13.35 -28.03
CA LYS A 84 21.50 -12.38 -27.71
C LYS A 84 20.20 -13.06 -27.28
N ASP A 85 19.76 -14.06 -28.04
CA ASP A 85 18.51 -14.79 -27.77
C ASP A 85 18.63 -15.60 -26.47
N ARG A 86 19.78 -16.24 -26.27
CA ARG A 86 20.11 -16.95 -25.03
C ARG A 86 20.10 -16.04 -23.82
N THR A 87 20.77 -14.89 -23.92
CA THR A 87 20.83 -13.90 -22.84
C THR A 87 19.42 -13.42 -22.48
N GLN A 88 18.60 -13.14 -23.49
CA GLN A 88 17.20 -12.73 -23.30
C GLN A 88 16.35 -13.84 -22.66
N ARG A 89 16.49 -15.09 -23.11
CA ARG A 89 15.80 -16.25 -22.53
C ARG A 89 16.19 -16.44 -21.06
N LEU A 90 17.48 -16.46 -20.73
CA LEU A 90 17.95 -16.61 -19.35
C LEU A 90 17.48 -15.46 -18.45
N ALA A 91 17.49 -14.21 -18.94
CA ALA A 91 16.95 -13.08 -18.20
C ALA A 91 15.43 -13.23 -17.95
N THR A 92 14.69 -13.70 -18.95
CA THR A 92 13.24 -13.96 -18.83
C THR A 92 12.96 -15.08 -17.83
N GLU A 93 13.72 -16.18 -17.88
CA GLU A 93 13.60 -17.30 -16.93
C GLU A 93 13.93 -16.86 -15.49
N GLN A 94 14.98 -16.05 -15.30
CA GLN A 94 15.33 -15.50 -13.99
C GLN A 94 14.25 -14.55 -13.46
N ALA A 95 13.72 -13.67 -14.31
CA ALA A 95 12.61 -12.78 -13.96
C ALA A 95 11.35 -13.57 -13.57
N ALA A 96 11.01 -14.63 -14.32
CA ALA A 96 9.88 -15.50 -14.00
C ALA A 96 10.06 -16.23 -12.65
N LYS A 97 11.27 -16.75 -12.38
CA LYS A 97 11.60 -17.37 -11.08
C LYS A 97 11.49 -16.37 -9.94
N ALA A 98 12.00 -15.15 -10.11
CA ALA A 98 11.92 -14.10 -9.10
C ALA A 98 10.47 -13.66 -8.83
N ALA A 99 9.66 -13.52 -9.89
CA ALA A 99 8.25 -13.18 -9.78
C ALA A 99 7.45 -14.28 -9.05
N GLU A 100 7.72 -15.55 -9.34
CA GLU A 100 7.07 -16.67 -8.66
C GLU A 100 7.45 -16.74 -7.17
N GLU A 101 8.72 -16.53 -6.82
CA GLU A 101 9.15 -16.49 -5.42
C GLU A 101 8.55 -15.29 -4.66
N LEU A 102 8.41 -14.13 -5.31
CA LEU A 102 7.71 -12.99 -4.74
C LEU A 102 6.22 -13.31 -4.51
N ARG A 103 5.56 -13.92 -5.49
CA ARG A 103 4.16 -14.33 -5.41
C ARG A 103 3.93 -15.30 -4.25
N LYS A 104 4.81 -16.30 -4.07
CA LYS A 104 4.75 -17.23 -2.92
C LYS A 104 4.88 -16.51 -1.58
N LYS A 105 5.81 -15.56 -1.46
CA LYS A 105 5.98 -14.75 -0.24
C LYS A 105 4.73 -13.93 0.08
N GLN A 106 4.16 -13.26 -0.93
CA GLN A 106 2.93 -12.49 -0.78
C GLN A 106 1.75 -13.41 -0.39
N ALA A 107 1.64 -14.59 -1.01
CA ALA A 107 0.59 -15.56 -0.67
C ALA A 107 0.71 -16.05 0.79
N ALA A 108 1.93 -16.34 1.26
CA ALA A 108 2.15 -16.74 2.64
C ALA A 108 1.80 -15.62 3.64
N GLN A 109 2.18 -14.38 3.33
CA GLN A 109 1.80 -13.20 4.14
C GLN A 109 0.29 -13.00 4.18
N LEU A 110 -0.39 -13.13 3.03
CA LEU A 110 -1.84 -13.02 2.94
C LEU A 110 -2.54 -14.10 3.77
N GLN A 111 -2.10 -15.36 3.69
CA GLN A 111 -2.67 -16.45 4.47
C GLN A 111 -2.55 -16.20 5.98
N LEU A 112 -1.40 -15.71 6.44
CA LEU A 112 -1.20 -15.35 7.85
C LEU A 112 -2.12 -14.19 8.26
N ALA A 113 -2.17 -13.13 7.47
CA ALA A 113 -3.03 -11.96 7.72
C ALA A 113 -4.51 -12.34 7.80
N VAL A 114 -5.01 -13.18 6.88
CA VAL A 114 -6.39 -13.68 6.87
C VAL A 114 -6.67 -14.54 8.10
N LYS A 115 -5.73 -15.40 8.50
CA LYS A 115 -5.87 -16.23 9.71
C LYS A 115 -6.00 -15.36 10.96
N ASP A 116 -5.13 -14.36 11.09
CA ASP A 116 -5.14 -13.43 12.22
C ASP A 116 -6.40 -12.57 12.25
N ALA A 117 -6.81 -12.05 11.09
CA ALA A 117 -8.03 -11.25 10.94
C ALA A 117 -9.28 -12.05 11.35
N LYS A 118 -9.40 -13.31 10.92
CA LYS A 118 -10.51 -14.20 11.34
C LYS A 118 -10.49 -14.46 12.84
N SER A 119 -9.32 -14.64 13.45
CA SER A 119 -9.21 -14.81 14.91
C SER A 119 -9.64 -13.55 15.67
N LEU A 120 -9.29 -12.37 15.17
CA LEU A 120 -9.68 -11.08 15.75
C LEU A 120 -11.17 -10.80 15.56
N GLN A 121 -11.73 -11.14 14.40
CA GLN A 121 -13.17 -11.07 14.11
C GLN A 121 -13.99 -11.88 15.12
N GLN A 122 -13.57 -13.12 15.43
CA GLN A 122 -14.24 -13.96 16.42
C GLN A 122 -14.21 -13.37 17.84
N LYS A 123 -13.26 -12.48 18.12
CA LYS A 123 -13.15 -11.75 19.40
C LYS A 123 -13.87 -10.39 19.38
N GLY A 124 -14.57 -10.06 18.29
CA GLY A 124 -15.21 -8.76 18.09
C GLY A 124 -14.23 -7.59 17.89
N ARG A 125 -12.95 -7.88 17.60
CA ARG A 125 -11.89 -6.88 17.39
C ARG A 125 -11.77 -6.54 15.90
N PHE A 126 -12.84 -5.98 15.32
CA PHE A 126 -12.96 -5.79 13.86
C PHE A 126 -11.94 -4.80 13.32
N ARG A 127 -11.72 -3.65 13.97
CA ARG A 127 -10.69 -2.69 13.53
C ARG A 127 -9.30 -3.30 13.48
N ASP A 128 -8.92 -4.07 14.51
CA ASP A 128 -7.62 -4.75 14.52
C ASP A 128 -7.53 -5.80 13.40
N ALA A 129 -8.63 -6.48 13.07
CA ALA A 129 -8.70 -7.42 11.96
C ALA A 129 -8.49 -6.72 10.61
N ILE A 130 -9.11 -5.55 10.41
CA ILE A 130 -8.94 -4.70 9.22
C ILE A 130 -7.47 -4.28 9.09
N SER A 131 -6.85 -3.77 10.16
CA SER A 131 -5.44 -3.36 10.14
C SER A 131 -4.45 -4.49 9.86
N ARG A 132 -4.84 -5.76 10.04
CA ARG A 132 -4.02 -6.92 9.61
C ARG A 132 -4.09 -7.15 8.11
N LEU A 133 -5.19 -6.78 7.46
CA LEU A 133 -5.42 -6.98 6.03
C LEU A 133 -4.91 -5.80 5.18
N ASP A 134 -4.91 -4.58 5.70
CA ASP A 134 -4.51 -3.38 4.94
C ASP A 134 -3.15 -3.52 4.23
N PRO A 135 -2.07 -4.00 4.87
CA PRO A 135 -0.75 -4.08 4.24
C PRO A 135 -0.68 -5.07 3.07
N VAL A 136 -1.62 -6.03 2.99
CA VAL A 136 -1.63 -7.08 1.96
C VAL A 136 -2.72 -6.88 0.90
N ARG A 137 -3.55 -5.84 1.04
CA ARG A 137 -4.69 -5.56 0.16
C ARG A 137 -4.30 -5.18 -1.26
N SER A 138 -3.15 -4.52 -1.45
CA SER A 138 -2.63 -4.12 -2.77
C SER A 138 -1.78 -5.19 -3.46
N THR A 139 -1.72 -6.40 -2.91
CA THR A 139 -0.89 -7.47 -3.47
C THR A 139 -1.58 -8.15 -4.66
N SER A 140 -0.81 -8.67 -5.62
CA SER A 140 -1.37 -9.37 -6.80
C SER A 140 -2.02 -10.72 -6.50
N VAL A 141 -1.96 -11.17 -5.25
CA VAL A 141 -2.55 -12.44 -4.78
C VAL A 141 -3.87 -12.21 -4.03
N TRP A 142 -4.30 -10.96 -3.86
CA TRP A 142 -5.59 -10.62 -3.29
C TRP A 142 -6.72 -11.06 -4.22
N SER A 143 -7.81 -11.60 -3.65
CA SER A 143 -8.95 -12.13 -4.41
C SER A 143 -10.29 -11.65 -3.88
N SER A 144 -11.36 -11.92 -4.62
CA SER A 144 -12.74 -11.57 -4.26
C SER A 144 -13.20 -12.15 -2.91
N GLU A 145 -12.63 -13.29 -2.48
CA GLU A 145 -12.91 -13.84 -1.16
C GLU A 145 -12.38 -12.94 -0.04
N GLN A 146 -11.20 -12.35 -0.22
CA GLN A 146 -10.62 -11.43 0.75
C GLN A 146 -11.33 -10.07 0.72
N ASP A 147 -11.77 -9.60 -0.44
CA ASP A 147 -12.66 -8.43 -0.53
C ASP A 147 -13.95 -8.64 0.25
N THR A 148 -14.56 -9.83 0.12
CA THR A 148 -15.78 -10.17 0.86
C THR A 148 -15.54 -10.17 2.37
N LEU A 149 -14.46 -10.79 2.84
CA LEU A 149 -14.09 -10.75 4.26
C LEU A 149 -13.86 -9.33 4.75
N TYR A 150 -13.10 -8.53 4.00
CA TYR A 150 -12.79 -7.15 4.35
C TYR A 150 -14.07 -6.31 4.47
N GLY A 151 -14.97 -6.40 3.48
CA GLY A 151 -16.27 -5.72 3.52
C GLY A 151 -17.14 -6.14 4.70
N GLN A 152 -17.15 -7.43 5.07
CA GLN A 152 -17.85 -7.91 6.27
C GLN A 152 -17.27 -7.35 7.57
N LEU A 153 -15.95 -7.20 7.65
CA LEU A 153 -15.28 -6.59 8.81
C LEU A 153 -15.62 -5.11 8.93
N VAL A 154 -15.54 -4.36 7.82
CA VAL A 154 -15.92 -2.94 7.76
C VAL A 154 -17.37 -2.76 8.17
N ALA A 155 -18.31 -3.51 7.58
CA ALA A 155 -19.72 -3.42 7.91
C ALA A 155 -20.00 -3.74 9.39
N SER A 156 -19.29 -4.72 9.96
CA SER A 156 -19.40 -5.08 11.38
C SER A 156 -18.87 -3.97 12.28
N GLU A 157 -17.74 -3.36 11.92
CA GLU A 157 -17.15 -2.26 12.69
C GLU A 157 -17.99 -0.99 12.60
N VAL A 158 -18.49 -0.64 11.41
CA VAL A 158 -19.43 0.47 11.22
C VAL A 158 -20.66 0.27 12.10
N LYS A 159 -21.28 -0.91 12.07
CA LYS A 159 -22.44 -1.22 12.92
C LYS A 159 -22.10 -1.09 14.42
N ARG A 160 -20.93 -1.58 14.84
CA ARG A 160 -20.45 -1.43 16.23
C ARG A 160 -20.34 0.04 16.62
N ILE A 161 -19.71 0.87 15.79
CA ILE A 161 -19.50 2.29 16.06
C ILE A 161 -20.83 3.04 16.08
N VAL A 162 -21.72 2.81 15.11
CA VAL A 162 -23.04 3.44 15.04
C VAL A 162 -23.84 3.16 16.33
N ASN A 163 -23.76 1.95 16.88
CA ASN A 163 -24.42 1.60 18.15
C ASN A 163 -23.84 2.33 19.38
N LEU A 164 -22.64 2.90 19.27
CA LEU A 164 -22.02 3.74 20.31
C LEU A 164 -22.27 5.24 20.08
N CYS A 165 -22.93 5.60 18.99
CA CYS A 165 -23.20 6.98 18.63
C CYS A 165 -24.65 7.35 18.94
N ARG A 166 -24.89 8.65 19.16
CA ARG A 166 -26.23 9.22 19.10
C ARG A 166 -26.57 9.48 17.64
N VAL A 167 -27.69 8.95 17.18
CA VAL A 167 -28.18 9.12 15.80
C VAL A 167 -29.47 9.92 15.83
N GLU A 168 -29.51 11.00 15.07
CA GLU A 168 -30.66 11.89 14.93
C GLU A 168 -31.11 11.92 13.47
N LYS A 169 -32.42 11.80 13.23
CA LYS A 169 -33.00 11.86 11.88
C LYS A 169 -33.83 13.13 11.75
N ASP A 170 -33.53 13.93 10.72
CA ASP A 170 -34.38 15.02 10.27
C ASP A 170 -35.26 14.50 9.13
N GLU A 171 -36.49 14.12 9.47
CA GLU A 171 -37.45 13.53 8.52
C GLU A 171 -37.91 14.52 7.44
N PHE A 172 -37.87 15.83 7.72
CA PHE A 172 -38.28 16.85 6.75
C PHE A 172 -37.25 17.04 5.64
N ARG A 173 -35.96 16.88 5.99
CA ARG A 173 -34.86 17.03 5.05
C ARG A 173 -34.23 15.70 4.63
N ASN A 174 -34.72 14.59 5.18
CA ASN A 174 -34.16 13.25 5.01
C ASN A 174 -32.64 13.21 5.31
N LEU A 175 -32.24 13.89 6.38
CA LEU A 175 -30.86 13.93 6.85
C LEU A 175 -30.70 13.02 8.07
N THR A 176 -29.55 12.36 8.17
CA THR A 176 -29.15 11.66 9.38
C THR A 176 -27.90 12.31 9.93
N PHE A 177 -27.93 12.66 11.21
CA PHE A 177 -26.79 13.19 11.95
C PHE A 177 -26.31 12.15 12.96
N ILE A 178 -24.99 12.03 13.09
CA ILE A 178 -24.34 11.05 13.94
C ILE A 178 -23.33 11.78 14.82
N TYR A 179 -23.56 11.71 16.12
CA TYR A 179 -22.73 12.33 17.15
C TYR A 179 -22.09 11.26 18.00
N SER A 180 -20.90 11.53 18.54
CA SER A 180 -20.38 10.68 19.61
C SER A 180 -21.34 10.72 20.80
N ASP A 181 -21.55 9.59 21.47
CA ASP A 181 -22.25 9.58 22.77
C ASP A 181 -21.50 10.39 23.84
N ARG A 182 -20.23 10.75 23.60
CA ARG A 182 -19.46 11.68 24.45
C ARG A 182 -19.93 13.15 24.33
N ASP A 183 -20.60 13.51 23.24
CA ASP A 183 -21.09 14.86 22.94
C ASP A 183 -22.44 15.19 23.63
N LYS A 184 -22.86 14.38 24.61
CA LYS A 184 -24.08 14.58 25.39
C LYS A 184 -23.84 15.19 26.78
N ASP A 185 -22.60 15.14 27.24
CA ASP A 185 -22.29 15.54 28.61
C ASP A 185 -22.58 17.05 28.73
N SER A 186 -23.25 17.52 29.78
CA SER A 186 -23.48 18.97 30.00
C SER A 186 -22.22 19.71 30.46
N GLY A 187 -21.05 19.18 30.08
CA GLY A 187 -19.75 19.71 30.43
C GLY A 187 -19.53 21.10 29.83
N PRO A 188 -18.64 21.89 30.43
CA PRO A 188 -18.37 23.26 29.98
C PRO A 188 -17.58 23.34 28.67
N PHE A 189 -17.09 22.20 28.15
CA PHE A 189 -16.29 22.11 26.92
C PHE A 189 -16.56 20.77 26.23
N HIS A 190 -16.90 20.84 24.95
CA HIS A 190 -16.94 19.71 24.02
C HIS A 190 -16.28 20.11 22.73
N PHE A 191 -15.44 19.22 22.22
CA PHE A 191 -14.85 19.38 20.90
C PHE A 191 -14.80 18.02 20.25
N PHE A 192 -15.77 17.76 19.38
CA PHE A 192 -15.92 16.49 18.68
C PHE A 192 -16.35 16.72 17.24
N PRO A 193 -15.97 15.82 16.33
CA PRO A 193 -16.60 15.75 15.04
C PRO A 193 -18.05 15.29 15.19
N TYR A 194 -18.90 15.67 14.25
CA TYR A 194 -20.15 14.97 13.99
C TYR A 194 -20.28 14.74 12.48
N LEU A 195 -21.01 13.69 12.13
CA LEU A 195 -21.22 13.29 10.74
C LEU A 195 -22.64 13.63 10.32
N GLY A 196 -22.81 14.00 9.07
CA GLY A 196 -24.10 14.07 8.41
C GLY A 196 -24.13 13.14 7.20
N LYS A 197 -25.31 12.61 6.89
CA LYS A 197 -25.57 11.78 5.72
C LYS A 197 -26.91 12.11 5.11
N ASP A 198 -26.96 12.09 3.79
CA ASP A 198 -28.18 12.08 3.00
C ASP A 198 -28.09 11.04 1.86
N ALA A 199 -29.00 11.15 0.89
CA ALA A 199 -29.01 10.29 -0.29
C ALA A 199 -27.85 10.55 -1.26
N SER A 200 -27.23 11.73 -1.22
CA SER A 200 -26.14 12.16 -2.11
C SER A 200 -24.76 11.79 -1.57
N GLY A 201 -24.61 11.67 -0.25
CA GLY A 201 -23.35 11.27 0.36
C GLY A 201 -23.31 11.50 1.86
N SER A 202 -22.08 11.59 2.38
CA SER A 202 -21.80 11.90 3.77
C SER A 202 -20.83 13.08 3.86
N TRP A 203 -20.93 13.84 4.93
CA TRP A 203 -20.04 14.94 5.27
C TRP A 203 -19.79 14.94 6.78
N TRP A 204 -18.83 15.74 7.21
CA TRP A 204 -18.55 15.91 8.63
C TRP A 204 -18.16 17.35 8.95
N PHE A 205 -18.30 17.71 10.22
CA PHE A 205 -17.85 18.98 10.77
C PHE A 205 -17.12 18.73 12.08
N LEU A 206 -16.18 19.60 12.44
CA LEU A 206 -15.75 19.70 13.85
C LEU A 206 -16.67 20.68 14.55
N HIS A 207 -17.12 20.32 15.73
CA HIS A 207 -18.00 21.15 16.53
C HIS A 207 -17.38 21.40 17.89
N LEU A 208 -17.12 22.67 18.15
CA LEU A 208 -16.76 23.17 19.47
C LEU A 208 -18.02 23.67 20.14
N THR A 209 -18.22 23.28 21.39
CA THR A 209 -19.28 23.75 22.26
C THR A 209 -18.70 24.15 23.61
N LEU A 210 -19.10 25.31 24.11
CA LEU A 210 -18.65 25.87 25.36
C LEU A 210 -19.82 26.38 26.19
N TYR A 211 -19.70 26.26 27.51
CA TYR A 211 -20.61 26.89 28.46
C TYR A 211 -19.84 27.53 29.61
N ARG A 212 -20.03 28.84 29.82
CA ARG A 212 -19.35 29.64 30.84
C ARG A 212 -20.26 30.75 31.38
N SER A 213 -19.88 31.38 32.49
CA SER A 213 -20.64 32.49 33.09
C SER A 213 -20.45 33.84 32.39
N ASP A 214 -19.50 33.95 31.47
CA ASP A 214 -19.13 35.18 30.77
C ASP A 214 -18.96 34.92 29.27
N TRP A 215 -18.93 35.99 28.48
CA TRP A 215 -18.75 35.94 27.03
C TRP A 215 -17.40 35.34 26.65
N LEU A 216 -17.39 34.46 25.66
CA LEU A 216 -16.19 33.73 25.24
C LEU A 216 -15.67 34.24 23.89
N PHE A 217 -16.58 34.58 22.97
CA PHE A 217 -16.23 34.94 21.60
C PHE A 217 -15.24 33.93 20.98
N ALA A 218 -15.45 32.64 21.24
CA ALA A 218 -14.59 31.58 20.75
C ALA A 218 -14.64 31.55 19.22
N ASN A 219 -13.48 31.48 18.59
CA ASN A 219 -13.36 31.62 17.13
C ASN A 219 -12.37 30.65 16.49
N GLN A 220 -11.50 30.02 17.26
CA GLN A 220 -10.48 29.11 16.74
C GLN A 220 -10.15 28.01 17.76
N VAL A 221 -9.84 26.82 17.24
CA VAL A 221 -9.24 25.75 18.02
C VAL A 221 -7.84 25.46 17.51
N MET A 222 -6.87 25.39 18.43
CA MET A 222 -5.51 24.93 18.18
C MET A 222 -5.27 23.64 18.96
N VAL A 223 -4.61 22.68 18.34
CA VAL A 223 -4.30 21.40 18.97
C VAL A 223 -2.81 21.16 18.87
N LYS A 224 -2.16 20.95 20.01
CA LYS A 224 -0.74 20.63 20.08
C LYS A 224 -0.55 19.16 20.44
N ILE A 225 0.14 18.42 19.59
CA ILE A 225 0.52 17.02 19.79
C ILE A 225 2.04 16.94 19.70
N GLY A 226 2.71 16.74 20.85
CA GLY A 226 4.16 16.88 20.92
C GLY A 226 4.60 18.29 20.53
N ASP A 227 5.42 18.42 19.49
CA ASP A 227 5.92 19.70 18.98
C ASP A 227 5.12 20.27 17.79
N ILE A 228 4.15 19.51 17.27
CA ILE A 228 3.35 19.93 16.12
C ILE A 228 2.08 20.61 16.62
N THR A 229 1.73 21.75 16.00
CA THR A 229 0.49 22.47 16.26
C THR A 229 -0.38 22.48 15.02
N TYR A 230 -1.61 22.02 15.20
CA TYR A 230 -2.69 22.05 14.22
C TYR A 230 -3.65 23.17 14.59
N SER A 231 -4.31 23.79 13.62
CA SER A 231 -5.23 24.89 13.90
C SER A 231 -6.37 24.87 12.91
N THR A 232 -7.57 25.17 13.39
CA THR A 232 -8.69 25.52 12.52
C THR A 232 -8.52 26.94 12.00
N VAL A 233 -9.29 27.31 10.98
CA VAL A 233 -9.48 28.71 10.59
C VAL A 233 -10.10 29.50 11.73
N VAL A 234 -9.85 30.82 11.73
CA VAL A 234 -10.57 31.75 12.62
C VAL A 234 -11.96 32.00 12.01
N LYS A 235 -13.01 31.83 12.82
CA LYS A 235 -14.40 32.14 12.44
C LYS A 235 -14.82 33.46 13.06
N ASP A 236 -15.37 34.37 12.26
CA ASP A 236 -15.86 35.64 12.80
C ASP A 236 -17.02 35.40 13.78
N SER A 237 -16.98 36.13 14.90
CA SER A 237 -18.10 36.17 15.84
C SER A 237 -19.37 36.60 15.09
N PHE A 238 -20.48 35.88 15.30
CA PHE A 238 -21.77 36.08 14.62
C PHE A 238 -21.85 35.62 13.15
N SER A 239 -20.88 34.87 12.63
CA SER A 239 -21.05 34.15 11.36
C SER A 239 -22.06 33.00 11.49
N ASP A 240 -22.58 32.47 10.38
CA ASP A 240 -23.52 31.32 10.39
C ASP A 240 -22.95 30.06 11.07
N ASP A 241 -21.61 29.98 11.14
CA ASP A 241 -20.87 28.89 11.77
C ASP A 241 -20.63 29.12 13.28
N VAL A 242 -20.99 30.29 13.83
CA VAL A 242 -20.83 30.64 15.23
C VAL A 242 -22.20 30.97 15.83
N LYS A 243 -22.64 30.18 16.79
CA LYS A 243 -23.89 30.40 17.51
C LYS A 243 -23.60 30.79 18.95
N THR A 244 -24.33 31.78 19.44
CA THR A 244 -24.29 32.20 20.83
C THR A 244 -25.70 32.23 21.39
N ASP A 245 -25.90 31.59 22.52
CA ASP A 245 -27.15 31.61 23.26
C ASP A 245 -26.88 32.04 24.71
N VAL A 246 -27.72 32.93 25.23
CA VAL A 246 -27.63 33.42 26.60
C VAL A 246 -28.70 32.72 27.42
N ILE A 247 -28.26 31.83 28.29
CA ILE A 247 -29.15 31.05 29.15
C ILE A 247 -28.99 31.48 30.61
N THR A 248 -29.97 31.13 31.45
CA THR A 248 -29.90 31.46 32.88
C THR A 248 -28.64 30.86 33.52
N GLY A 249 -27.70 31.72 33.90
CA GLY A 249 -26.45 31.32 34.55
C GLY A 249 -25.21 31.31 33.65
N GLY A 250 -25.32 31.65 32.36
CA GLY A 250 -24.15 31.75 31.49
C GLY A 250 -24.43 31.95 30.00
N VAL A 251 -23.36 31.92 29.24
CA VAL A 251 -23.32 31.98 27.78
C VAL A 251 -22.94 30.59 27.26
N TYR A 252 -23.75 30.09 26.34
CA TYR A 252 -23.45 28.91 25.54
C TYR A 252 -22.97 29.37 24.16
N GLU A 253 -21.78 28.94 23.75
CA GLU A 253 -21.25 29.23 22.42
C GLU A 253 -20.93 27.93 21.70
N SER A 254 -21.27 27.87 20.42
CA SER A 254 -20.82 26.79 19.54
C SER A 254 -20.22 27.30 18.24
N VAL A 255 -19.17 26.63 17.80
CA VAL A 255 -18.42 26.96 16.57
C VAL A 255 -18.31 25.70 15.73
N THR A 256 -18.74 25.81 14.48
CA THR A 256 -18.69 24.72 13.50
C THR A 256 -17.58 24.99 12.49
N PHE A 257 -16.65 24.05 12.39
CA PHE A 257 -15.59 24.06 11.38
C PHE A 257 -15.91 23.02 10.30
N ARG A 258 -16.02 23.49 9.06
CA ARG A 258 -16.40 22.66 7.92
C ARG A 258 -15.24 21.79 7.47
N GLN A 259 -15.55 20.61 6.95
CA GLN A 259 -14.56 19.75 6.29
C GLN A 259 -13.73 20.51 5.24
N SER A 260 -14.36 21.43 4.51
CA SER A 260 -13.72 22.27 3.49
C SER A 260 -12.84 23.39 4.04
N ASP A 261 -12.92 23.70 5.35
CA ASP A 261 -12.10 24.75 5.95
C ASP A 261 -10.64 24.31 6.07
N ALA A 262 -9.72 25.24 5.82
CA ALA A 262 -8.29 24.96 5.86
C ALA A 262 -7.86 24.43 7.23
N GLY A 263 -7.08 23.33 7.23
CA GLY A 263 -6.53 22.73 8.44
C GLY A 263 -7.49 21.80 9.21
N THR A 264 -8.80 21.85 8.94
CA THR A 264 -9.81 21.06 9.67
C THR A 264 -9.62 19.55 9.47
N GLU A 265 -9.44 19.09 8.22
CA GLU A 265 -9.23 17.66 7.93
C GLU A 265 -7.94 17.12 8.56
N VAL A 266 -6.84 17.86 8.42
CA VAL A 266 -5.55 17.48 9.00
C VAL A 266 -5.63 17.41 10.52
N LEU A 267 -6.34 18.34 11.16
CA LEU A 267 -6.57 18.32 12.61
C LEU A 267 -7.40 17.10 13.03
N PHE A 268 -8.44 16.75 12.27
CA PHE A 268 -9.25 15.57 12.54
C PHE A 268 -8.40 14.30 12.50
N GLN A 269 -7.66 14.09 11.42
CA GLN A 269 -6.74 12.96 11.27
C GLN A 269 -5.71 12.93 12.40
N ALA A 270 -5.09 14.08 12.73
CA ALA A 270 -4.07 14.15 13.77
C ALA A 270 -4.56 13.72 15.16
N ILE A 271 -5.78 14.09 15.56
CA ILE A 271 -6.36 13.64 16.83
C ILE A 271 -6.73 12.15 16.77
N ALA A 272 -7.32 11.69 15.67
CA ALA A 272 -7.73 10.29 15.52
C ALA A 272 -6.53 9.31 15.54
N ASP A 273 -5.44 9.69 14.88
CA ASP A 273 -4.21 8.90 14.75
C ASP A 273 -3.29 9.02 15.96
N TYR A 274 -3.63 9.88 16.93
CA TYR A 274 -2.82 10.11 18.11
C TYR A 274 -2.57 8.80 18.90
N PRO A 275 -1.30 8.37 19.06
CA PRO A 275 -0.96 7.06 19.63
C PRO A 275 -0.96 7.03 21.17
N GLY A 276 -1.19 8.16 21.84
CA GLY A 276 -1.20 8.21 23.31
C GLY A 276 0.16 8.44 23.98
N THR A 277 1.23 8.68 23.22
CA THR A 277 2.61 8.75 23.75
C THR A 277 3.15 10.16 23.97
N ALA A 278 2.51 11.19 23.43
CA ALA A 278 2.96 12.58 23.52
C ALA A 278 1.99 13.43 24.36
N ALA A 279 2.32 14.69 24.69
CA ALA A 279 1.32 15.57 25.28
C ALA A 279 0.31 15.98 24.19
N LEU A 280 -0.99 15.78 24.43
CA LEU A 280 -2.08 16.31 23.62
C LEU A 280 -2.79 17.42 24.40
N LYS A 281 -2.77 18.64 23.86
CA LYS A 281 -3.45 19.81 24.43
C LYS A 281 -4.33 20.47 23.38
N VAL A 282 -5.50 20.91 23.80
CA VAL A 282 -6.43 21.69 22.97
C VAL A 282 -6.48 23.09 23.55
N ARG A 283 -6.24 24.11 22.75
CA ARG A 283 -6.46 25.50 23.13
C ARG A 283 -7.62 26.04 22.33
N VAL A 284 -8.58 26.62 23.03
CA VAL A 284 -9.61 27.44 22.40
C VAL A 284 -9.15 28.89 22.48
N ASN A 285 -9.15 29.57 21.35
CA ASN A 285 -8.94 31.02 21.29
C ASN A 285 -10.27 31.70 20.95
N GLY A 286 -10.48 32.85 21.56
CA GLY A 286 -11.49 33.83 21.21
C GLY A 286 -10.89 35.22 21.21
N THR A 287 -11.68 36.22 20.80
CA THR A 287 -11.21 37.61 20.71
C THR A 287 -10.73 38.16 22.06
N GLN A 288 -11.33 37.71 23.16
CA GLN A 288 -11.00 38.13 24.53
C GLN A 288 -10.86 36.95 25.49
N TYR A 289 -10.75 35.74 24.95
CA TYR A 289 -10.78 34.49 25.71
C TYR A 289 -9.68 33.57 25.22
N TYR A 290 -9.05 32.86 26.15
CA TYR A 290 -8.32 31.65 25.82
C TYR A 290 -8.42 30.69 26.99
N ASP A 291 -8.46 29.39 26.69
CA ASP A 291 -8.43 28.34 27.70
C ASP A 291 -7.81 27.07 27.12
N GLU A 292 -7.22 26.25 27.99
CA GLU A 292 -6.58 25.00 27.62
C GLU A 292 -7.34 23.81 28.19
N TYR A 293 -7.57 22.83 27.32
CA TYR A 293 -8.26 21.58 27.62
C TYR A 293 -7.36 20.40 27.24
N SER A 294 -7.69 19.25 27.81
CA SER A 294 -7.05 17.98 27.47
C SER A 294 -8.11 17.02 26.98
N LEU A 295 -7.80 16.25 25.94
CA LEU A 295 -8.65 15.13 25.52
C LEU A 295 -8.21 13.88 26.26
N SER A 296 -9.17 13.16 26.85
CA SER A 296 -8.91 11.86 27.46
C SER A 296 -8.70 10.79 26.39
N SER A 297 -8.16 9.62 26.79
CA SER A 297 -8.06 8.48 25.87
C SER A 297 -9.42 8.00 25.36
N ALA A 298 -10.52 8.26 26.09
CA ALA A 298 -11.87 7.95 25.62
C ALA A 298 -12.31 8.92 24.51
N ASP A 299 -11.94 10.19 24.62
CA ASP A 299 -12.24 11.21 23.61
C ASP A 299 -11.48 10.91 22.33
N VAL A 300 -10.18 10.63 22.42
CA VAL A 300 -9.35 10.22 21.27
C VAL A 300 -9.93 8.98 20.58
N ARG A 301 -10.45 8.00 21.33
CA ARG A 301 -11.15 6.84 20.74
C ARG A 301 -12.42 7.24 20.01
N ALA A 302 -13.22 8.17 20.54
CA ALA A 302 -14.41 8.68 19.86
C ALA A 302 -14.05 9.40 18.55
N TRP A 303 -12.99 10.22 18.54
CA TRP A 303 -12.46 10.83 17.32
C TRP A 303 -12.06 9.78 16.28
N ARG A 304 -11.34 8.73 16.70
CA ARG A 304 -10.96 7.62 15.82
C ARG A 304 -12.16 6.84 15.28
N ASP A 305 -13.16 6.61 16.12
CA ASP A 305 -14.40 5.93 15.73
C ASP A 305 -15.19 6.75 14.70
N LEU A 306 -15.30 8.06 14.89
CA LEU A 306 -15.97 8.94 13.94
C LEU A 306 -15.19 9.13 12.64
N LEU A 307 -13.85 9.14 12.67
CA LEU A 307 -13.04 9.19 11.45
C LEU A 307 -13.27 7.92 10.61
N PHE A 308 -13.13 6.74 11.24
CA PHE A 308 -13.40 5.46 10.56
C PHE A 308 -14.82 5.41 10.00
N LEU A 309 -15.80 5.88 10.78
CA LEU A 309 -17.18 5.93 10.31
C LEU A 309 -17.31 6.87 9.12
N SER A 310 -16.69 8.06 9.13
CA SER A 310 -16.77 9.02 8.03
C SER A 310 -16.29 8.46 6.68
N GLU A 311 -15.31 7.55 6.69
CA GLU A 311 -14.75 6.90 5.50
C GLU A 311 -15.67 5.80 4.94
N HIS A 312 -16.51 5.20 5.79
CA HIS A 312 -17.31 4.02 5.45
C HIS A 312 -18.83 4.23 5.60
N LEU A 313 -19.28 5.41 6.00
CA LEU A 313 -20.67 5.69 6.33
C LEU A 313 -21.60 5.52 5.12
N ASN A 314 -21.10 5.74 3.91
CA ASN A 314 -21.88 5.57 2.68
C ASN A 314 -22.25 4.13 2.36
N GLU A 315 -21.54 3.17 2.95
CA GLU A 315 -21.81 1.73 2.80
C GLU A 315 -22.90 1.26 3.79
N TYR A 316 -23.33 2.12 4.72
CA TYR A 316 -24.29 1.78 5.77
C TYR A 316 -25.66 2.42 5.56
N THR A 317 -26.69 1.59 5.64
CA THR A 317 -28.09 2.03 5.61
C THR A 317 -28.68 1.95 7.01
N PHE A 318 -29.15 3.08 7.52
CA PHE A 318 -29.90 3.11 8.77
C PHE A 318 -31.24 2.42 8.60
N SER A 319 -31.53 1.44 9.44
CA SER A 319 -32.88 0.89 9.54
C SER A 319 -33.82 1.99 10.08
N ASN A 320 -35.03 2.06 9.51
CA ASN A 320 -36.10 2.91 10.03
C ASN A 320 -36.78 2.26 11.21
#